data_AF-A0A089PZ17-F1
#
_entry.id   AF-A0A089PZ17-F1
#
_cell.length_a   1.000
_cell.length_b   1.000
_cell.length_c   1.000
_cell.angle_alpha   90.00
_cell.angle_beta   90.00
_cell.angle_gamma   90.00
#
_symmetry.space_group_name_H-M   'P 1'
#
loop_
_entity.id
_entity.type
_entity.pdbx_description
1 polymer ?
#
loop_
_entity_poly.entity_id
_entity_poly.type
_entity_poly.pdbx_seq_one_letter_code
_entity_poly.pdbx_strand_id
1 'polypeptide(L)'
;MNFNINQCSVNLISPEVAEVIVDESVFAYTRLEENQEVTVIFPGAIIHESFNSHADALEEIGRIWHLIREAEIGMQLLFRSRNRECHTVQIASSH
;
A
#
# COMPACT_ATOMS: atom_id res chain seq x y z
N MET A 1 -3.15 4.55 -14.89
CA MET A 1 -3.58 3.78 -13.70
C MET A 1 -4.22 4.79 -12.77
N ASN A 2 -5.54 4.73 -12.55
CA ASN A 2 -6.21 5.69 -11.67
C ASN A 2 -6.17 5.14 -10.25
N PHE A 3 -5.45 5.83 -9.37
CA PHE A 3 -5.63 5.69 -7.94
C PHE A 3 -7.10 6.00 -7.62
N ASN A 4 -7.83 5.01 -7.11
CA ASN A 4 -9.24 5.18 -6.82
C ASN A 4 -9.37 5.87 -5.46
N ILE A 5 -9.46 7.20 -5.49
CA ILE A 5 -9.69 8.05 -4.31
C ILE A 5 -10.89 7.59 -3.46
N ASN A 6 -11.83 6.81 -4.02
CA ASN A 6 -12.96 6.26 -3.26
C ASN A 6 -12.57 5.20 -2.21
N GLN A 7 -11.31 4.75 -2.17
CA GLN A 7 -10.82 3.78 -1.16
C GLN A 7 -9.84 4.38 -0.17
N CYS A 8 -9.49 5.67 -0.29
CA CYS A 8 -8.66 6.36 0.67
C CYS A 8 -9.34 7.61 1.22
N SER A 9 -9.16 7.90 2.49
CA SER A 9 -9.50 9.19 3.07
C SER A 9 -8.25 9.88 3.60
N VAL A 10 -8.25 11.21 3.54
CA VAL A 10 -7.19 12.03 4.09
C VAL A 10 -7.74 12.74 5.31
N ASN A 11 -7.09 12.55 6.46
CA ASN A 11 -7.48 13.16 7.73
C ASN A 11 -6.37 14.11 8.20
N LEU A 12 -6.69 15.39 8.34
CA LEU A 12 -5.70 16.39 8.79
C LEU A 12 -5.58 16.35 10.31
N ILE A 13 -4.39 16.04 10.84
CA ILE A 13 -4.14 15.99 12.29
C ILE A 13 -3.62 17.34 12.80
N SER A 14 -2.81 18.00 11.98
CA SER A 14 -2.21 19.31 12.26
C SER A 14 -2.01 20.08 10.95
N PRO A 15 -1.73 21.39 10.97
CA PRO A 15 -1.56 22.17 9.73
C PRO A 15 -0.50 21.59 8.79
N GLU A 16 0.53 20.93 9.35
CA GLU A 16 1.63 20.35 8.60
C GLU A 16 1.50 18.83 8.41
N VAL A 17 0.58 18.14 9.09
CA VAL A 17 0.52 16.66 9.07
C VAL A 17 -0.87 16.14 8.76
N ALA A 18 -0.97 15.28 7.76
CA ALA A 18 -2.18 14.54 7.42
C ALA A 18 -1.95 13.02 7.39
N GLU A 19 -2.94 12.26 7.86
CA GLU A 19 -3.06 10.82 7.71
C GLU A 19 -3.68 10.47 6.36
N VAL A 20 -3.16 9.42 5.74
CA VAL A 20 -3.79 8.73 4.62
C VAL A 20 -4.30 7.39 5.12
N ILE A 21 -5.61 7.28 5.18
CA ILE A 21 -6.34 6.12 5.69
C ILE A 21 -6.81 5.29 4.51
N VAL A 22 -6.52 3.99 4.55
CA VAL A 22 -6.94 3.00 3.55
C VAL A 22 -7.49 1.79 4.30
N ASP A 23 -8.64 1.27 3.86
CA ASP A 23 -9.31 0.13 4.52
C ASP A 23 -9.46 0.32 6.05
N GLU A 24 -9.90 1.50 6.46
CA GLU A 24 -10.13 1.90 7.87
C GLU A 24 -8.86 1.98 8.75
N SER A 25 -7.67 1.83 8.18
CA SER A 25 -6.39 1.89 8.88
C SER A 25 -5.48 2.98 8.34
N VAL A 26 -4.66 3.60 9.19
CA VAL A 26 -3.64 4.56 8.74
C VAL A 26 -2.58 3.80 7.96
N PHE A 27 -2.49 4.10 6.67
CA PHE A 27 -1.52 3.50 5.77
C PHE A 27 -0.24 4.34 5.68
N ALA A 28 -0.39 5.67 5.64
CA ALA A 28 0.73 6.60 5.55
C ALA A 28 0.40 7.93 6.23
N TYR A 29 1.43 8.75 6.44
CA TYR A 29 1.34 10.14 6.85
C TYR A 29 2.03 11.00 5.79
N THR A 30 1.52 12.21 5.60
CA THR A 30 2.19 13.27 4.84
C THR A 30 2.56 14.39 5.81
N ARG A 31 3.78 14.91 5.70
CA ARG A 31 4.26 16.04 6.49
C ARG A 31 4.76 17.15 5.56
N LEU A 32 4.20 18.35 5.69
CA LEU A 32 4.70 19.56 5.04
C LEU A 32 5.95 20.05 5.78
N GLU A 33 7.05 20.16 5.06
CA GLU A 33 8.32 20.64 5.57
C GLU A 33 8.46 22.16 5.37
N GLU A 34 9.44 22.78 6.05
CA GLU A 34 9.69 24.23 5.95
C GLU A 34 10.03 24.68 4.53
N ASN A 35 10.68 23.82 3.74
CA ASN A 35 11.01 24.06 2.33
C ASN A 35 9.81 23.90 1.38
N GLN A 36 8.59 23.72 1.91
CA GLN A 36 7.34 23.48 1.17
C GLN A 36 7.26 22.13 0.47
N GLU A 37 8.21 21.22 0.71
CA GLU A 37 8.10 19.84 0.25
C GLU A 37 7.22 19.02 1.20
N VAL A 38 6.64 17.95 0.68
CA VAL A 38 5.75 17.03 1.41
C VAL A 38 6.46 15.70 1.56
N THR A 39 6.87 15.35 2.77
CA THR A 39 7.50 14.06 3.09
C THR A 39 6.43 13.00 3.34
N VAL A 40 6.59 11.83 2.73
CA VAL A 40 5.76 10.64 3.01
C VAL A 40 6.41 9.80 4.10
N ILE A 41 5.63 9.42 5.11
CA ILE A 41 6.08 8.63 6.26
C ILE A 41 5.13 7.45 6.44
N PHE A 42 5.64 6.23 6.46
CA PHE A 42 4.85 5.04 6.76
C PHE A 42 4.89 4.70 8.27
N PRO A 43 3.88 3.99 8.79
CA PRO A 43 3.89 3.48 10.16
C PRO A 43 5.19 2.76 10.50
N GLY A 44 5.67 2.94 11.74
CA GLY A 44 7.00 2.46 12.15
C GLY A 44 8.14 3.42 11.84
N ALA A 45 7.83 4.69 11.52
CA ALA A 45 8.80 5.75 11.23
C ALA A 45 9.68 5.47 10.01
N ILE A 46 9.14 4.76 9.02
CA ILE A 46 9.80 4.54 7.73
C ILE A 46 9.60 5.81 6.90
N ILE A 47 10.67 6.58 6.74
CA ILE A 47 10.68 7.77 5.90
C ILE A 47 10.90 7.32 4.45
N HIS A 48 10.03 7.76 3.55
CA HIS A 48 10.14 7.47 2.13
C HIS A 48 10.92 8.60 1.42
N GLU A 49 10.24 9.43 0.64
CA GLU A 49 10.82 10.59 -0.06
C GLU A 49 9.95 11.84 0.13
N SER A 50 10.47 12.98 -0.31
CA SER A 50 9.80 14.28 -0.27
C SER A 50 9.34 14.70 -1.66
N PHE A 51 8.15 15.29 -1.75
CA PHE A 51 7.48 15.66 -2.99
C PHE A 51 7.22 17.16 -3.06
N ASN A 52 7.13 17.71 -4.27
CA ASN A 52 6.87 19.15 -4.47
C ASN A 52 5.41 19.55 -4.17
N SER A 53 4.50 18.57 -4.05
CA SER A 53 3.10 18.84 -3.77
C SER A 53 2.43 17.68 -3.03
N HIS A 54 1.31 17.99 -2.34
CA HIS A 54 0.47 16.96 -1.72
C HIS A 54 -0.12 16.00 -2.76
N ALA A 55 -0.40 16.47 -3.99
CA ALA A 55 -0.95 15.63 -5.04
C ALA A 55 0.04 14.53 -5.45
N ASP A 56 1.31 14.90 -5.64
CA ASP A 56 2.38 13.96 -6.01
C ASP A 56 2.63 12.94 -4.88
N ALA A 57 2.64 13.41 -3.63
CA ALA A 57 2.77 12.53 -2.46
C ALA A 57 1.62 11.52 -2.36
N LEU A 58 0.38 11.95 -2.60
CA LEU A 58 -0.80 11.07 -2.58
C LEU A 58 -0.79 10.08 -3.75
N GLU A 59 -0.33 10.49 -4.94
CA GLU A 59 -0.15 9.60 -6.08
C GLU A 59 0.87 8.51 -5.78
N GLU A 60 2.00 8.86 -5.16
CA GLU A 60 3.01 7.87 -4.76
C GLU A 60 2.49 6.90 -3.70
N ILE A 61 1.83 7.41 -2.65
CA ILE A 61 1.19 6.56 -1.63
C ILE A 61 0.25 5.57 -2.30
N GLY A 62 -0.50 6.04 -3.29
CA GLY A 62 -1.40 5.21 -4.05
C GLY A 62 -0.74 4.15 -4.91
N ARG A 63 0.38 4.49 -5.55
CA ARG A 63 1.22 3.55 -6.30
C ARG A 63 1.76 2.46 -5.38
N ILE A 64 2.27 2.83 -4.20
CA ILE A 64 2.82 1.88 -3.22
C ILE A 64 1.73 0.96 -2.69
N TRP A 65 0.56 1.49 -2.33
CA TRP A 65 -0.60 0.67 -1.95
C TRP A 65 -0.95 -0.36 -3.03
N HIS A 66 -1.03 0.09 -4.29
CA HIS A 66 -1.35 -0.80 -5.40
C HIS A 66 -0.34 -1.94 -5.54
N LEU A 67 0.96 -1.64 -5.46
CA LEU A 67 2.02 -2.65 -5.55
C LEU A 67 1.94 -3.69 -4.43
N ILE A 68 1.64 -3.26 -3.20
CA ILE A 68 1.43 -4.18 -2.07
C ILE A 68 0.26 -5.11 -2.37
N ARG A 69 -0.87 -4.56 -2.82
CA ARG A 69 -2.07 -5.36 -3.15
C ARG A 69 -1.83 -6.35 -4.28
N GLU A 70 -1.11 -5.94 -5.34
CA GLU A 70 -0.72 -6.85 -6.41
C GLU A 70 0.18 -7.98 -5.92
N ALA A 71 1.15 -7.68 -5.06
CA ALA A 71 2.04 -8.67 -4.46
C ALA A 71 1.26 -9.67 -3.57
N GLU A 72 0.31 -9.19 -2.76
CA GLU A 72 -0.55 -10.04 -1.93
C GLU A 72 -1.41 -10.99 -2.77
N ILE A 73 -2.04 -10.48 -3.84
CA ILE A 73 -2.86 -11.29 -4.75
C ILE A 73 -1.99 -12.34 -5.47
N GLY A 74 -0.85 -11.92 -6.01
CA GLY A 74 0.09 -12.82 -6.69
C GLY A 74 0.58 -13.93 -5.76
N MET A 75 0.89 -13.58 -4.51
CA MET A 75 1.30 -14.53 -3.49
C MET A 75 0.18 -15.53 -3.14
N GLN A 76 -1.07 -15.07 -2.99
CA GLN A 76 -2.21 -15.96 -2.75
C GLN A 76 -2.43 -16.96 -3.89
N LEU A 77 -2.24 -16.54 -5.15
CA LEU A 77 -2.34 -17.43 -6.31
C LEU A 77 -1.24 -18.50 -6.30
N LEU A 78 0.00 -18.13 -5.96
CA LEU A 78 1.11 -19.09 -5.84
C LEU A 78 0.86 -20.13 -4.75
N PHE A 79 0.36 -19.72 -3.57
CA PHE A 79 0.01 -20.64 -2.50
C PHE A 79 -1.14 -21.59 -2.89
N ARG A 80 -2.14 -21.09 -3.62
CA ARG A 80 -3.24 -21.95 -4.13
C ARG A 80 -2.76 -22.96 -5.16
N SER A 81 -1.84 -22.60 -6.05
CA SER A 81 -1.27 -23.51 -7.04
C SER A 81 -0.46 -24.63 -6.37
N ARG A 82 0.37 -24.31 -5.37
CA ARG A 82 1.13 -25.32 -4.61
C ARG A 82 0.23 -26.31 -3.87
N ASN A 83 -0.89 -25.86 -3.30
CA ASN A 83 -1.83 -26.77 -2.64
C ASN A 83 -2.59 -27.69 -3.62
N ARG A 84 -2.85 -27.25 -4.85
CA ARG A 84 -3.45 -28.12 -5.90
C ARG A 84 -2.49 -29.20 -6.38
N GLU A 85 -1.21 -28.87 -6.52
CA GLU A 85 -0.18 -29.85 -6.88
C GLU A 85 -0.02 -30.92 -5.78
N CYS A 86 -0.03 -30.52 -4.51
CA CYS A 86 0.07 -31.46 -3.39
C CYS A 86 -1.10 -32.46 -3.33
N HIS A 87 -2.33 -32.02 -3.59
CA HIS A 87 -3.49 -32.91 -3.67
C HIS A 87 -3.48 -33.83 -4.90
N THR A 88 -2.92 -33.38 -6.03
CA THR A 88 -2.88 -34.21 -7.26
C THR A 88 -1.88 -35.35 -7.15
N VAL A 89 -0.74 -35.14 -6.47
CA VAL A 89 0.28 -36.18 -6.26
C VAL A 89 -0.18 -37.28 -5.28
N GLN A 90 -1.01 -36.94 -4.28
CA GLN A 90 -1.53 -37.93 -3.34
C GLN A 90 -2.54 -38.90 -3.98
N ILE A 91 -3.27 -38.47 -5.02
CA ILE A 91 -4.22 -39.33 -5.73
C ILE A 91 -3.49 -40.23 -6.75
N ALA A 92 -2.38 -39.77 -7.33
CA ALA A 92 -1.61 -40.52 -8.32
C ALA A 92 -0.69 -41.61 -7.74
N SER A 93 -0.50 -41.65 -6.42
CA SER A 93 0.42 -42.60 -5.74
C SER A 93 -0.30 -43.82 -5.12
N SER A 94 -1.57 -44.03 -5.45
CA SER A 94 -2.40 -45.14 -4.96
C SER A 94 -2.78 -46.11 -6.08
N HIS A 95 -1.79 -46.72 -6.75
CA HIS A 95 -1.99 -47.91 -7.59
C HIS A 95 -0.69 -48.73 -7.70
#